data_AF-A0AAD7EXG0-F1
#
_entry.id   AF-A0AAD7EXG0-F1
#
_cell.length_a   1.000
_cell.length_b   1.000
_cell.length_c   1.000
_cell.angle_alpha   90.00
_cell.angle_beta   90.00
_cell.angle_gamma   90.00
#
_symmetry.space_group_name_H-M   'P 1'
#
loop_
_entity.id
_entity.type
_entity.pdbx_description
1 polymer ?
#
loop_
_entity_poly.entity_id
_entity_poly.type
_entity_poly.pdbx_seq_one_letter_code
_entity_poly.pdbx_strand_id
1 'polypeptide(L)'
;MTESPDEGVSNGDVSDDARALANAANNSPANADSAWTSRRGKARCDSCRLRNLKCDRILPTCNQCRWTPVTDCTYTPLPTPAHRGVPRCDRCRESNLKCDRAAPVCQYCREGNITDCRYTPKKRARPPVDQPPPSSSSRIPYNTQAQTASFMFTNISGPVEAQQYNRHFVNETGPSSSRTDAGVHSRPVEVDRPAPPYPRRSSFSEGPPLALLPAPTPPSHTPQQSFQQPFISHSFPEPHHNSRLKPWTHPSFFPLPDSVLQRLSGIKSSEMPDRGDFEQALDEFVSKLQAELRETACLAPEAYATLANCLSKNNITRLSPRIRMWAACHRLFSGSDKLNLIVAPRDSFFQSSPDEQLRVIAEYRGSLDHALDHPLASPSQKSDKDDMGGTDAQQFERIPVQPQIYDCLAYAHRGHASSVAVMMEIRRMNISSITWPMAEIFVGLCPLCNMSFIKGLATKGSAANMGAASR
;
A
#
# COMPACT_ATOMS: atom_id res chain seq x y z
N MET A 1 -81.60 24.64 -14.76
CA MET A 1 -81.00 25.61 -13.82
C MET A 1 -79.58 25.14 -13.60
N THR A 2 -78.50 25.78 -14.00
CA THR A 2 -78.19 27.12 -14.56
C THR A 2 -76.72 26.96 -15.01
N GLU A 3 -76.45 27.01 -16.32
CA GLU A 3 -75.75 28.11 -17.01
C GLU A 3 -74.31 28.35 -16.52
N SER A 4 -73.35 27.96 -17.39
CA SER A 4 -71.98 28.45 -17.43
C SER A 4 -71.89 29.63 -18.41
N PRO A 5 -71.08 30.67 -18.14
CA PRO A 5 -70.69 31.62 -19.15
C PRO A 5 -69.28 31.37 -19.68
N ASP A 6 -69.20 31.34 -21.01
CA ASP A 6 -68.06 31.76 -21.82
C ASP A 6 -67.64 33.19 -21.47
N GLU A 7 -66.34 33.47 -21.40
CA GLU A 7 -65.77 34.71 -21.95
C GLU A 7 -64.32 34.45 -22.38
N GLY A 8 -64.09 34.54 -23.70
CA GLY A 8 -62.76 34.62 -24.30
C GLY A 8 -62.27 36.06 -24.34
N VAL A 9 -60.94 36.24 -24.22
CA VAL A 9 -60.29 37.49 -24.63
C VAL A 9 -58.98 37.17 -25.35
N SER A 10 -58.99 37.59 -26.61
CA SER A 10 -57.89 37.79 -27.56
C SER A 10 -56.68 38.50 -26.95
N ASN A 11 -55.46 38.07 -27.29
CA ASN A 11 -54.28 38.94 -27.23
C ASN A 11 -53.24 38.56 -28.28
N GLY A 12 -53.25 39.32 -29.37
CA GLY A 12 -52.12 40.00 -30.01
C GLY A 12 -50.79 39.27 -30.19
N ASP A 13 -50.51 38.95 -31.45
CA ASP A 13 -49.14 38.86 -32.00
C ASP A 13 -48.36 40.17 -31.73
N VAL A 14 -47.27 40.08 -30.96
CA VAL A 14 -46.22 41.11 -30.90
C VAL A 14 -44.84 40.44 -30.82
N SER A 15 -44.20 40.38 -31.99
CA SER A 15 -42.75 40.48 -32.29
C SER A 15 -41.72 39.88 -31.32
N ASP A 16 -41.02 38.86 -31.81
CA ASP A 16 -40.06 37.99 -31.11
C ASP A 16 -38.62 38.54 -30.95
N ASP A 17 -38.33 39.80 -31.27
CA ASP A 17 -36.93 40.29 -31.38
C ASP A 17 -36.45 41.27 -30.29
N ALA A 18 -37.25 41.55 -29.25
CA ALA A 18 -36.87 42.51 -28.20
C ALA A 18 -36.84 41.95 -26.75
N ARG A 19 -36.86 40.63 -26.58
CA ARG A 19 -36.93 39.99 -25.24
C ARG A 19 -35.67 39.25 -24.79
N ALA A 20 -34.56 39.36 -25.53
CA ALA A 20 -33.29 38.70 -25.21
C ALA A 20 -32.30 39.53 -24.37
N LEU A 21 -32.58 40.82 -24.06
CA LEU A 21 -31.61 41.69 -23.39
C LEU A 21 -32.11 42.39 -22.10
N ALA A 22 -33.33 42.13 -21.63
CA ALA A 22 -33.89 42.79 -20.44
C ALA A 22 -34.17 41.89 -19.23
N ASN A 23 -33.81 40.59 -19.27
CA ASN A 23 -34.00 39.66 -18.13
C ASN A 23 -32.68 39.18 -17.48
N ALA A 24 -31.54 39.83 -17.76
CA ALA A 24 -30.25 39.48 -17.15
C ALA A 24 -30.01 40.14 -15.77
N ALA A 25 -31.00 40.84 -15.20
CA ALA A 25 -30.85 41.59 -13.96
C ALA A 25 -32.06 41.39 -13.04
N ASN A 26 -32.36 40.14 -12.67
CA ASN A 26 -33.01 39.79 -11.40
C ASN A 26 -33.10 38.27 -11.29
N ASN A 27 -32.11 37.64 -10.65
CA ASN A 27 -32.26 36.35 -10.00
C ASN A 27 -31.36 36.29 -8.75
N SER A 28 -32.00 35.94 -7.64
CA SER A 28 -31.44 35.81 -6.30
C SER A 28 -30.21 34.89 -6.20
N PRO A 29 -29.36 35.08 -5.16
CA PRO A 29 -28.10 34.37 -5.01
C PRO A 29 -28.32 33.02 -4.31
N ALA A 30 -28.60 31.97 -5.08
CA ALA A 30 -28.41 30.59 -4.62
C ALA A 30 -28.24 29.68 -5.84
N ASN A 31 -27.13 28.93 -5.89
CA ASN A 31 -26.81 27.90 -6.89
C ASN A 31 -26.16 28.34 -8.21
N ALA A 32 -25.20 29.28 -8.14
CA ALA A 32 -24.25 29.51 -9.23
C ALA A 32 -22.85 28.98 -8.88
N ASP A 33 -22.73 27.71 -8.50
CA ASP A 33 -21.42 27.10 -8.22
C ASP A 33 -21.33 25.69 -8.80
N SER A 34 -20.44 25.53 -9.80
CA SER A 34 -19.59 24.33 -10.06
C SER A 34 -19.34 23.94 -11.53
N ALA A 35 -19.64 24.77 -12.53
CA ALA A 35 -19.31 24.45 -13.93
C ALA A 35 -17.87 24.84 -14.37
N TRP A 36 -16.90 24.88 -13.45
CA TRP A 36 -15.48 25.14 -13.77
C TRP A 36 -14.64 23.86 -13.62
N THR A 37 -14.89 22.87 -14.47
CA THR A 37 -14.09 21.64 -14.58
C THR A 37 -12.99 21.80 -15.63
N SER A 38 -12.03 22.69 -15.35
CA SER A 38 -10.74 22.64 -16.03
C SER A 38 -9.96 21.40 -15.57
N ARG A 39 -9.58 20.53 -16.50
CA ARG A 39 -8.86 19.25 -16.27
C ARG A 39 -7.43 19.40 -15.71
N ARG A 40 -7.04 20.55 -15.15
CA ARG A 40 -5.73 20.75 -14.52
C ARG A 40 -5.85 21.41 -13.14
N GLY A 41 -5.71 20.57 -12.12
CA GLY A 41 -5.54 20.95 -10.73
C GLY A 41 -6.86 21.34 -10.06
N LYS A 42 -7.27 20.57 -9.04
CA LYS A 42 -8.37 20.95 -8.15
C LYS A 42 -8.03 22.32 -7.53
N ALA A 43 -8.95 23.27 -7.63
CA ALA A 43 -8.78 24.59 -7.02
C ALA A 43 -8.56 24.44 -5.50
N ARG A 44 -7.59 25.19 -4.96
CA ARG A 44 -7.30 25.21 -3.51
C ARG A 44 -8.04 26.38 -2.86
N CYS A 45 -8.54 26.19 -1.63
CA CYS A 45 -9.07 27.29 -0.82
C CYS A 45 -7.97 28.30 -0.49
N ASP A 46 -8.35 29.49 -0.06
CA ASP A 46 -7.43 30.61 0.16
C ASP A 46 -6.38 30.27 1.23
N SER A 47 -6.79 29.62 2.33
CA SER A 47 -5.88 29.20 3.41
C SER A 47 -4.89 28.12 2.97
N CYS A 48 -5.34 27.08 2.26
CA CYS A 48 -4.45 26.07 1.68
C CYS A 48 -3.52 26.66 0.61
N ARG A 49 -3.99 27.66 -0.14
CA ARG A 49 -3.18 28.36 -1.14
C ARG A 49 -2.07 29.18 -0.49
N LEU A 50 -2.38 29.96 0.54
CA LEU A 50 -1.41 30.76 1.31
C LEU A 50 -0.33 29.89 1.97
N ARG A 51 -0.72 28.74 2.51
CA ARG A 51 0.20 27.80 3.19
C ARG A 51 0.81 26.75 2.28
N ASN A 52 0.57 26.83 0.96
CA ASN A 52 0.99 25.86 -0.04
C ASN A 52 0.60 24.39 0.28
N LEU A 53 -0.52 24.18 0.96
CA LEU A 53 -1.05 22.85 1.29
C LEU A 53 -1.89 22.27 0.14
N LYS A 54 -2.04 20.94 0.12
CA LYS A 54 -2.98 20.27 -0.79
C LYS A 54 -4.40 20.46 -0.28
N CYS A 55 -5.29 21.01 -1.12
CA CYS A 55 -6.70 21.18 -0.79
C CYS A 55 -7.52 20.08 -1.46
N ASP A 56 -8.37 19.41 -0.69
CA ASP A 56 -9.20 18.29 -1.15
C ASP A 56 -10.61 18.70 -1.59
N ARG A 57 -10.96 19.99 -1.46
CA ARG A 57 -12.17 20.63 -2.01
C ARG A 57 -13.49 19.98 -1.58
N ILE A 58 -13.54 19.52 -0.33
CA ILE A 58 -14.81 19.23 0.33
C ILE A 58 -15.43 20.58 0.72
N LEU A 59 -16.60 20.90 0.17
CA LEU A 59 -17.40 22.04 0.60
C LEU A 59 -18.26 21.59 1.80
N PRO A 60 -18.48 22.44 2.82
CA PRO A 60 -18.08 23.85 2.91
C PRO A 60 -16.63 24.09 3.37
N THR A 61 -15.97 23.10 3.98
CA THR A 61 -14.62 23.22 4.55
C THR A 61 -13.73 22.05 4.14
N CYS A 62 -12.55 22.32 3.59
CA CYS A 62 -11.60 21.28 3.18
C CYS A 62 -10.99 20.56 4.41
N ASN A 63 -10.54 19.30 4.28
CA ASN A 63 -10.02 18.56 5.44
C ASN A 63 -8.82 19.24 6.09
N GLN A 64 -7.97 19.91 5.31
CA GLN A 64 -6.84 20.63 5.88
C GLN A 64 -7.29 21.79 6.78
N CYS A 65 -8.31 22.55 6.36
CA CYS A 65 -8.84 23.65 7.15
C CYS A 65 -9.69 23.16 8.33
N ARG A 66 -10.32 21.99 8.22
CA ARG A 66 -11.14 21.40 9.30
C ARG A 66 -10.35 21.19 10.60
N TRP A 67 -9.06 20.89 10.51
CA TRP A 67 -8.20 20.60 11.67
C TRP A 67 -7.37 21.80 12.15
N THR A 68 -7.35 22.91 11.41
CA THR A 68 -6.64 24.13 11.82
C THR A 68 -7.63 25.20 12.28
N PRO A 69 -7.68 25.56 13.57
CA PRO A 69 -8.72 26.42 14.14
C PRO A 69 -8.60 27.91 13.79
N VAL A 70 -7.79 28.29 12.80
CA VAL A 70 -7.29 29.67 12.68
C VAL A 70 -7.83 30.43 11.45
N THR A 71 -8.48 29.79 10.47
CA THR A 71 -8.93 30.50 9.27
C THR A 71 -10.13 29.86 8.59
N ASP A 72 -11.10 30.69 8.18
CA ASP A 72 -12.22 30.28 7.34
C ASP A 72 -11.76 29.71 5.99
N CYS A 73 -12.39 28.61 5.56
CA CYS A 73 -12.06 27.92 4.32
C CYS A 73 -12.78 28.55 3.11
N THR A 74 -12.41 29.78 2.76
CA THR A 74 -12.99 30.50 1.61
C THR A 74 -12.33 30.12 0.28
N TYR A 75 -13.09 30.19 -0.81
CA TYR A 75 -12.58 30.06 -2.17
C TYR A 75 -12.78 31.38 -2.89
N THR A 76 -11.77 32.26 -2.85
CA THR A 76 -11.80 33.46 -3.69
C THR A 76 -11.64 33.03 -5.14
N PRO A 77 -12.64 33.26 -6.02
CA PRO A 77 -12.53 32.91 -7.44
C PRO A 77 -11.34 33.67 -8.01
N LEU A 78 -10.34 32.92 -8.50
CA LEU A 78 -9.21 33.54 -9.17
C LEU A 78 -9.72 34.29 -10.41
N PRO A 79 -9.20 35.49 -10.71
CA PRO A 79 -9.43 36.10 -12.01
C PRO A 79 -9.05 35.06 -13.07
N THR A 80 -9.94 34.84 -14.03
CA THR A 80 -9.84 33.84 -15.11
C THR A 80 -8.37 33.67 -15.52
N PRO A 81 -7.75 32.50 -15.25
CA PRO A 81 -6.33 32.31 -15.55
C PRO A 81 -6.12 32.52 -17.05
N ALA A 82 -5.42 33.60 -17.40
CA ALA A 82 -5.13 33.96 -18.79
C ALA A 82 -4.64 32.73 -19.57
N HIS A 83 -5.46 32.29 -20.53
CA HIS A 83 -5.34 31.10 -21.38
C HIS A 83 -3.90 30.58 -21.54
N ARG A 84 -3.56 29.42 -20.96
CA ARG A 84 -2.35 28.67 -21.35
C ARG A 84 -2.53 28.14 -22.78
N GLY A 85 -2.04 28.89 -23.76
CA GLY A 85 -2.07 28.52 -25.18
C GLY A 85 -1.53 29.62 -26.10
N VAL A 86 -1.54 30.88 -25.66
CA VAL A 86 -1.05 32.01 -26.46
C VAL A 86 0.49 32.09 -26.37
N PRO A 87 1.21 32.18 -27.51
CA PRO A 87 2.67 32.24 -27.52
C PRO A 87 3.20 33.48 -26.78
N ARG A 88 4.40 33.38 -26.18
CA ARG A 88 5.16 34.55 -25.74
C ARG A 88 5.60 35.33 -26.98
N CYS A 89 5.73 36.66 -26.88
CA CYS A 89 6.36 37.44 -27.95
C CYS A 89 7.80 36.96 -28.14
N ASP A 90 8.37 37.19 -29.33
CA ASP A 90 9.66 36.64 -29.71
C ASP A 90 10.78 37.06 -28.75
N ARG A 91 10.76 38.32 -28.29
CA ARG A 91 11.73 38.84 -27.32
C ARG A 91 11.61 38.22 -25.94
N CYS A 92 10.41 38.18 -25.35
CA CYS A 92 10.22 37.50 -24.06
C CYS A 92 10.50 35.98 -24.17
N ARG A 93 10.38 35.39 -25.36
CA ARG A 93 10.77 34.01 -25.60
C ARG A 93 12.29 33.85 -25.58
N GLU A 94 13.02 34.71 -26.28
CA GLU A 94 14.50 34.72 -26.32
C GLU A 94 15.11 35.00 -24.95
N SER A 95 14.58 35.98 -24.21
CA SER A 95 15.03 36.31 -22.86
C SER A 95 14.45 35.40 -21.77
N ASN A 96 13.65 34.39 -22.14
CA ASN A 96 12.94 33.47 -21.25
C ASN A 96 12.11 34.14 -20.13
N LEU A 97 11.56 35.33 -20.41
CA LEU A 97 10.72 36.08 -19.49
C LEU A 97 9.24 35.68 -19.62
N LYS A 98 8.44 36.02 -18.61
CA LYS A 98 6.98 35.88 -18.66
C LYS A 98 6.41 37.04 -19.47
N CYS A 99 5.64 36.74 -20.51
CA CYS A 99 4.94 37.73 -21.32
C CYS A 99 3.48 37.80 -20.86
N ASP A 100 3.01 38.99 -20.50
CA ASP A 100 1.63 39.31 -20.06
C ASP A 100 0.60 39.38 -21.21
N ARG A 101 1.05 39.36 -22.47
CA ARG A 101 0.23 39.24 -23.69
C ARG A 101 -0.75 40.38 -23.96
N ALA A 102 -0.52 41.59 -23.44
CA ALA A 102 -1.23 42.76 -23.95
C ALA A 102 -0.85 42.97 -25.43
N ALA A 103 -1.79 42.80 -26.37
CA ALA A 103 -1.59 43.22 -27.76
C ALA A 103 -1.95 44.71 -27.87
N PRO A 104 -1.21 45.52 -28.66
CA PRO A 104 -0.15 45.16 -29.61
C PRO A 104 1.25 44.99 -28.99
N VAL A 105 1.52 45.52 -27.80
CA VAL A 105 2.82 45.44 -27.10
C VAL A 105 2.60 44.96 -25.66
N CYS A 106 3.28 43.86 -25.27
CA CYS A 106 3.16 43.32 -23.92
C CYS A 106 3.67 44.34 -22.89
N GLN A 107 3.12 44.31 -21.68
CA GLN A 107 3.45 45.22 -20.60
C GLN A 107 4.95 45.19 -20.29
N TYR A 108 5.60 44.03 -20.30
CA TYR A 108 7.05 43.97 -20.13
C TYR A 108 7.82 44.74 -21.23
N CYS A 109 7.47 44.55 -22.50
CA CYS A 109 8.10 45.30 -23.60
C CYS A 109 7.74 46.78 -23.54
N ARG A 110 6.53 47.13 -23.07
CA ARG A 110 6.07 48.51 -22.92
C ARG A 110 6.85 49.24 -21.82
N GLU A 111 6.99 48.63 -20.66
CA GLU A 111 7.76 49.17 -19.52
C GLU A 111 9.25 49.27 -19.86
N GLY A 112 9.77 48.34 -20.66
CA GLY A 112 11.14 48.40 -21.17
C GLY A 112 11.37 49.36 -22.35
N ASN A 113 10.35 50.13 -22.77
CA ASN A 113 10.38 50.97 -23.99
C ASN A 113 10.87 50.21 -25.25
N ILE A 114 10.56 48.93 -25.34
CA ILE A 114 10.92 48.06 -26.47
C ILE A 114 9.80 48.14 -27.51
N THR A 115 10.10 48.77 -28.64
CA THR A 115 9.14 48.95 -29.74
C THR A 115 8.94 47.70 -30.60
N ASP A 116 9.86 46.72 -30.53
CA ASP A 116 9.84 45.51 -31.37
C ASP A 116 9.24 44.28 -30.67
N CYS A 117 8.01 44.41 -30.18
CA CYS A 117 7.27 43.29 -29.57
C CYS A 117 6.44 42.54 -30.62
N ARG A 118 7.00 41.48 -31.22
CA ARG A 118 6.32 40.66 -32.25
C ARG A 118 5.94 39.27 -31.74
N TYR A 119 4.86 38.72 -32.27
CA TYR A 119 4.39 37.36 -31.96
C TYR A 119 4.47 36.48 -33.20
N THR A 120 5.60 35.78 -33.39
CA THR A 120 5.74 34.83 -34.50
C THR A 120 5.08 33.48 -34.14
N PRO A 121 4.13 32.97 -34.95
CA PRO A 121 3.55 31.64 -34.75
C PRO A 121 4.63 30.56 -34.81
N LYS A 122 4.69 29.68 -33.80
CA LYS A 122 5.68 28.60 -33.74
C LYS A 122 5.44 27.61 -34.90
N LYS A 123 6.26 27.68 -35.95
CA LYS A 123 6.27 26.73 -37.07
C LYS A 123 6.57 25.34 -36.51
N ARG A 124 5.56 24.47 -36.37
CA ARG A 124 5.77 23.07 -35.98
C ARG A 124 6.53 22.40 -37.13
N ALA A 125 7.69 21.83 -36.85
CA ALA A 125 8.36 20.94 -37.80
C ALA A 125 7.38 19.81 -38.13
N ARG A 126 6.95 19.75 -39.40
CA ARG A 126 6.25 18.56 -39.91
C ARG A 126 7.31 17.46 -39.99
N PRO A 127 7.10 16.28 -39.39
CA PRO A 127 8.01 15.15 -39.62
C PRO A 127 8.02 14.82 -41.12
N PRO A 128 9.15 14.36 -41.70
CA PRO A 128 9.21 13.95 -43.09
C PRO A 128 8.24 12.81 -43.34
N VAL A 129 7.26 13.03 -44.21
CA VAL A 129 6.36 11.99 -44.72
C VAL A 129 6.98 11.52 -46.03
N ASP A 130 7.78 10.45 -45.97
CA ASP A 130 8.22 9.69 -47.13
C ASP A 130 8.26 8.20 -46.76
N GLN A 131 7.12 7.52 -46.92
CA GLN A 131 7.07 6.10 -47.27
C GLN A 131 5.85 5.89 -48.18
N PRO A 132 6.03 5.43 -49.43
CA PRO A 132 4.92 5.08 -50.32
C PRO A 132 4.26 3.77 -49.88
N PRO A 133 2.94 3.60 -50.11
CA PRO A 133 2.17 2.46 -49.62
C PRO A 133 2.41 1.19 -50.45
N PRO A 134 2.52 0.00 -49.83
CA PRO A 134 2.31 -1.25 -50.54
C PRO A 134 0.81 -1.48 -50.80
N SER A 135 0.54 -1.96 -51.99
CA SER A 135 -0.75 -2.20 -52.62
C SER A 135 -1.67 -3.17 -51.86
N SER A 136 -2.91 -2.72 -51.68
CA SER A 136 -4.19 -3.44 -51.79
C SER A 136 -4.24 -4.98 -51.65
N SER A 137 -4.94 -5.46 -50.60
CA SER A 137 -6.10 -6.36 -50.79
C SER A 137 -6.97 -6.48 -49.52
N SER A 138 -8.27 -6.21 -49.71
CA SER A 138 -9.42 -6.86 -49.07
C SER A 138 -9.88 -6.48 -47.63
N ARG A 139 -10.85 -5.55 -47.61
CA ARG A 139 -12.26 -5.71 -47.17
C ARG A 139 -12.68 -5.85 -45.66
N ILE A 140 -13.23 -4.72 -45.18
CA ILE A 140 -14.51 -4.44 -44.42
C ILE A 140 -14.72 -4.90 -42.94
N PRO A 141 -15.63 -4.28 -42.13
CA PRO A 141 -15.26 -3.46 -40.96
C PRO A 141 -16.12 -3.72 -39.70
N TYR A 142 -16.18 -2.75 -38.76
CA TYR A 142 -16.86 -2.70 -37.43
C TYR A 142 -16.04 -3.30 -36.27
N ASN A 143 -15.97 -2.74 -35.06
CA ASN A 143 -16.70 -1.66 -34.41
C ASN A 143 -15.81 -1.03 -33.31
N THR A 144 -16.15 0.20 -32.98
CA THR A 144 -15.79 1.00 -31.81
C THR A 144 -15.34 0.24 -30.55
N GLN A 145 -14.17 0.59 -30.01
CA GLN A 145 -13.93 0.54 -28.56
C GLN A 145 -13.11 1.74 -28.10
N ALA A 146 -13.71 2.45 -27.14
CA ALA A 146 -13.14 3.57 -26.42
C ALA A 146 -11.85 3.13 -25.71
N GLN A 147 -10.74 3.77 -26.06
CA GLN A 147 -9.51 3.71 -25.28
C GLN A 147 -9.71 4.55 -24.01
N THR A 148 -10.15 3.89 -22.94
CA THR A 148 -9.99 4.40 -21.59
C THR A 148 -8.53 4.28 -21.18
N ALA A 149 -7.95 5.42 -20.82
CA ALA A 149 -6.59 5.58 -20.38
C ALA A 149 -6.34 4.78 -19.09
N SER A 150 -5.63 3.66 -19.20
CA SER A 150 -5.00 3.00 -18.06
C SER A 150 -3.63 3.66 -17.84
N PHE A 151 -3.51 4.41 -16.74
CA PHE A 151 -2.27 4.97 -16.24
C PHE A 151 -1.42 3.80 -15.69
N MET A 152 -0.67 3.13 -16.57
CA MET A 152 0.38 2.21 -16.17
C MET A 152 1.60 3.04 -15.74
N PHE A 153 2.11 2.77 -14.54
CA PHE A 153 3.47 3.13 -14.16
C PHE A 153 4.42 2.52 -15.17
N THR A 154 5.05 3.37 -15.98
CA THR A 154 6.19 2.97 -16.80
C THR A 154 7.33 2.63 -15.86
N ASN A 155 7.62 1.33 -15.69
CA ASN A 155 8.90 0.88 -15.19
C ASN A 155 9.97 1.37 -16.18
N ILE A 156 10.66 2.44 -15.80
CA ILE A 156 11.90 2.85 -16.44
C ILE A 156 12.96 1.85 -15.97
N SER A 157 13.21 0.84 -16.81
CA SER A 157 14.43 0.04 -16.73
C SER A 157 15.59 0.92 -17.19
N GLY A 158 16.15 1.69 -16.26
CA GLY A 158 17.46 2.34 -16.38
C GLY A 158 18.42 1.67 -15.41
N PRO A 159 19.70 1.45 -15.78
CA PRO A 159 20.67 0.84 -14.89
C PRO A 159 21.05 1.86 -13.84
N VAL A 160 20.50 1.72 -12.64
CA VAL A 160 20.97 2.45 -11.46
C VAL A 160 21.50 1.40 -10.49
N GLU A 161 22.79 1.49 -10.19
CA GLU A 161 23.48 0.68 -9.19
C GLU A 161 22.72 0.70 -7.87
N ALA A 162 21.95 -0.37 -7.62
CA ALA A 162 21.38 -0.63 -6.32
C ALA A 162 22.50 -1.16 -5.42
N GLN A 163 22.93 -0.33 -4.47
CA GLN A 163 23.71 -0.77 -3.32
C GLN A 163 22.95 -1.91 -2.62
N GLN A 164 23.47 -3.12 -2.79
CA GLN A 164 22.98 -4.33 -2.14
C GLN A 164 23.16 -4.20 -0.63
N TYR A 165 22.06 -4.03 0.11
CA TYR A 165 22.02 -4.37 1.53
C TYR A 165 22.00 -5.89 1.66
N ASN A 166 23.20 -6.47 1.65
CA ASN A 166 23.42 -7.89 1.94
C ASN A 166 23.47 -8.04 3.48
N ARG A 167 22.39 -8.55 4.09
CA ARG A 167 22.46 -9.07 5.47
C ARG A 167 22.62 -10.58 5.39
N HIS A 168 23.83 -11.04 5.71
CA HIS A 168 24.16 -12.44 5.93
C HIS A 168 23.30 -13.00 7.08
N PHE A 169 22.49 -14.01 6.78
CA PHE A 169 21.95 -14.93 7.78
C PHE A 169 22.98 -16.04 8.00
N VAL A 170 23.38 -16.24 9.25
CA VAL A 170 24.24 -17.34 9.67
C VAL A 170 23.38 -18.60 9.72
N ASN A 171 23.62 -19.55 8.81
CA ASN A 171 23.09 -20.91 8.92
C ASN A 171 24.03 -21.72 9.83
N GLU A 172 23.57 -22.07 11.02
CA GLU A 172 24.19 -23.13 11.82
C GLU A 172 23.86 -24.48 11.17
N THR A 173 24.87 -25.12 10.57
CA THR A 173 24.79 -26.51 10.12
C THR A 173 25.78 -27.33 10.92
N GLY A 174 25.26 -28.28 11.72
CA GLY A 174 26.06 -29.31 12.37
C GLY A 174 26.46 -30.41 11.38
N PRO A 175 27.58 -31.11 11.60
CA PRO A 175 28.14 -32.04 10.63
C PRO A 175 27.44 -33.41 10.71
N SER A 176 27.02 -33.95 9.57
CA SER A 176 26.68 -35.37 9.42
C SER A 176 27.70 -36.08 8.54
N SER A 177 28.15 -37.21 9.07
CA SER A 177 29.25 -38.02 8.60
C SER A 177 28.99 -38.68 7.25
N SER A 178 30.09 -38.77 6.51
CA SER A 178 30.35 -39.55 5.30
C SER A 178 30.01 -41.03 5.41
N ARG A 179 29.40 -41.57 4.36
CA ARG A 179 29.52 -42.98 3.96
C ARG A 179 29.61 -43.10 2.43
N THR A 180 30.75 -43.62 1.99
CA THR A 180 31.02 -44.18 0.67
C THR A 180 30.34 -45.54 0.53
N ASP A 181 29.80 -45.90 -0.64
CA ASP A 181 30.29 -47.07 -1.41
C ASP A 181 29.69 -47.17 -2.82
N ALA A 182 30.44 -47.87 -3.67
CA ALA A 182 30.39 -48.03 -5.11
C ALA A 182 29.24 -48.88 -5.67
N GLY A 183 29.01 -48.78 -6.98
CA GLY A 183 28.07 -49.64 -7.70
C GLY A 183 27.99 -49.37 -9.21
N VAL A 184 28.96 -49.90 -9.94
CA VAL A 184 29.12 -49.93 -11.41
C VAL A 184 27.95 -50.65 -12.11
N HIS A 185 27.41 -50.10 -13.21
CA HIS A 185 27.13 -50.88 -14.44
C HIS A 185 26.88 -50.00 -15.68
N SER A 186 27.50 -50.45 -16.77
CA SER A 186 27.65 -49.83 -18.09
C SER A 186 26.46 -50.09 -19.02
N ARG A 187 26.13 -49.13 -19.92
CA ARG A 187 26.21 -49.32 -21.39
C ARG A 187 25.74 -48.07 -22.19
N PRO A 188 26.19 -47.91 -23.45
CA PRO A 188 26.18 -46.65 -24.19
C PRO A 188 25.07 -46.57 -25.24
N VAL A 189 24.59 -45.36 -25.55
CA VAL A 189 24.16 -44.99 -26.90
C VAL A 189 24.50 -43.52 -27.13
N GLU A 190 25.27 -43.33 -28.19
CA GLU A 190 25.84 -42.11 -28.73
C GLU A 190 24.86 -41.53 -29.76
N VAL A 191 24.38 -40.30 -29.58
CA VAL A 191 23.85 -39.47 -30.68
C VAL A 191 24.32 -38.03 -30.49
N ASP A 192 25.16 -37.66 -31.43
CA ASP A 192 25.91 -36.43 -31.57
C ASP A 192 25.00 -35.26 -31.99
N ARG A 193 25.00 -34.15 -31.23
CA ARG A 193 24.48 -32.86 -31.69
C ARG A 193 25.18 -31.70 -30.97
N PRO A 194 25.91 -30.83 -31.68
CA PRO A 194 26.70 -29.77 -31.06
C PRO A 194 25.83 -28.59 -30.62
N ALA A 195 25.91 -28.23 -29.34
CA ALA A 195 25.36 -27.00 -28.78
C ALA A 195 26.39 -25.85 -28.89
N PRO A 196 25.94 -24.59 -29.05
CA PRO A 196 26.82 -23.43 -29.25
C PRO A 196 27.59 -23.03 -27.98
N PRO A 197 28.76 -22.38 -28.11
CA PRO A 197 29.65 -22.11 -26.99
C PRO A 197 29.16 -20.95 -26.13
N TYR A 198 28.94 -21.21 -24.84
CA TYR A 198 28.79 -20.18 -23.81
C TYR A 198 30.16 -19.64 -23.38
N PRO A 199 30.32 -18.32 -23.15
CA PRO A 199 31.58 -17.73 -22.77
C PRO A 199 31.99 -18.16 -21.35
N ARG A 200 33.26 -18.57 -21.24
CA ARG A 200 33.96 -18.96 -20.00
C ARG A 200 33.81 -17.88 -18.93
N ARG A 201 33.27 -18.27 -17.78
CA ARG A 201 33.28 -17.50 -16.54
C ARG A 201 34.72 -17.38 -16.03
N SER A 202 35.14 -16.16 -15.74
CA SER A 202 36.45 -15.84 -15.18
C SER A 202 36.64 -16.51 -13.82
N SER A 203 37.78 -17.18 -13.67
CA SER A 203 38.35 -17.63 -12.41
C SER A 203 38.54 -16.44 -11.47
N PHE A 204 37.77 -16.41 -10.38
CA PHE A 204 38.08 -15.56 -9.24
C PHE A 204 39.30 -16.14 -8.53
N SER A 205 40.35 -15.33 -8.43
CA SER A 205 41.53 -15.59 -7.61
C SER A 205 41.14 -15.68 -6.13
N GLU A 206 41.49 -16.79 -5.48
CA GLU A 206 41.49 -16.90 -4.02
C GLU A 206 42.36 -15.79 -3.42
N GLY A 207 41.75 -14.95 -2.59
CA GLY A 207 42.46 -14.00 -1.74
C GLY A 207 43.13 -14.71 -0.56
N PRO A 208 44.15 -14.09 0.06
CA PRO A 208 44.98 -14.73 1.07
C PRO A 208 44.19 -15.01 2.36
N PRO A 209 44.49 -16.12 3.07
CA PRO A 209 43.83 -16.44 4.32
C PRO A 209 44.21 -15.41 5.39
N LEU A 210 43.22 -14.79 6.00
CA LEU A 210 43.40 -13.91 7.15
C LEU A 210 43.95 -14.74 8.32
N ALA A 211 45.14 -14.37 8.78
CA ALA A 211 45.81 -14.96 9.92
C ALA A 211 44.93 -14.82 11.18
N LEU A 212 44.66 -15.97 11.80
CA LEU A 212 44.06 -16.08 13.13
C LEU A 212 45.04 -15.51 14.16
N LEU A 213 44.66 -14.43 14.82
CA LEU A 213 45.34 -13.95 16.03
C LEU A 213 44.99 -14.92 17.19
N PRO A 214 45.97 -15.34 18.00
CA PRO A 214 45.71 -16.20 19.15
C PRO A 214 44.96 -15.45 20.25
N ALA A 215 43.96 -16.10 20.83
CA ALA A 215 43.19 -15.60 21.97
C ALA A 215 44.10 -15.42 23.21
N PRO A 216 43.91 -14.35 24.00
CA PRO A 216 44.66 -14.16 25.24
C PRO A 216 44.25 -15.21 26.27
N THR A 217 45.26 -15.95 26.76
CA THR A 217 45.15 -16.89 27.88
C THR A 217 44.69 -16.18 29.15
N PRO A 218 43.74 -16.77 29.92
CA PRO A 218 43.35 -16.23 31.22
C PRO A 218 44.49 -16.38 32.24
N PRO A 219 44.72 -15.39 33.12
CA PRO A 219 45.74 -15.47 34.15
C PRO A 219 45.39 -16.52 35.21
N SER A 220 46.39 -17.31 35.58
CA SER A 220 46.34 -18.32 36.63
C SER A 220 45.97 -17.70 37.97
N HIS A 221 44.96 -18.29 38.62
CA HIS A 221 44.51 -17.93 39.95
C HIS A 221 45.55 -18.31 41.02
N THR A 222 46.06 -17.31 41.73
CA THR A 222 46.70 -17.46 43.05
C THR A 222 45.66 -17.77 44.13
N PRO A 223 45.95 -18.65 45.10
CA PRO A 223 45.04 -18.94 46.20
C PRO A 223 45.12 -17.81 47.23
N GLN A 224 44.19 -16.85 47.17
CA GLN A 224 44.01 -15.86 48.23
C GLN A 224 43.02 -16.35 49.28
N GLN A 225 43.44 -16.15 50.53
CA GLN A 225 42.83 -16.60 51.76
C GLN A 225 41.41 -16.06 51.95
N SER A 226 40.54 -16.96 52.39
CA SER A 226 39.16 -16.75 52.76
C SER A 226 39.03 -15.87 54.01
N PHE A 227 38.68 -14.61 53.83
CA PHE A 227 37.91 -13.86 54.83
C PHE A 227 36.43 -13.98 54.49
N GLN A 228 35.75 -14.91 55.16
CA GLN A 228 34.30 -15.06 55.08
C GLN A 228 33.64 -13.90 55.84
N GLN A 229 33.35 -12.81 55.14
CA GLN A 229 32.27 -11.93 55.58
C GLN A 229 30.93 -12.54 55.15
N PRO A 230 29.90 -12.56 56.02
CA PRO A 230 28.56 -12.96 55.62
C PRO A 230 28.01 -11.91 54.67
N PHE A 231 28.23 -12.11 53.37
CA PHE A 231 27.53 -11.37 52.33
C PHE A 231 26.06 -11.79 52.43
N ILE A 232 25.21 -10.86 52.89
CA ILE A 232 23.76 -11.01 52.76
C ILE A 232 23.51 -11.10 51.24
N SER A 233 23.24 -12.32 50.78
CA SER A 233 22.82 -12.56 49.40
C SER A 233 21.45 -11.92 49.23
N HIS A 234 21.44 -10.64 48.87
CA HIS A 234 20.28 -10.00 48.30
C HIS A 234 20.04 -10.67 46.95
N SER A 235 19.34 -11.79 46.98
CA SER A 235 18.69 -12.39 45.82
C SER A 235 17.66 -11.37 45.37
N PHE A 236 18.10 -10.37 44.60
CA PHE A 236 17.18 -9.54 43.84
C PHE A 236 16.40 -10.53 42.97
N PRO A 237 15.06 -10.55 43.06
CA PRO A 237 14.26 -11.43 42.20
C PRO A 237 14.70 -11.15 40.77
N GLU A 238 15.33 -12.14 40.14
CA GLU A 238 15.71 -12.04 38.73
C GLU A 238 14.45 -11.63 37.99
N PRO A 239 14.44 -10.47 37.34
CA PRO A 239 13.21 -9.97 36.77
C PRO A 239 12.78 -10.96 35.70
N HIS A 240 11.60 -11.57 35.90
CA HIS A 240 11.00 -12.60 35.05
C HIS A 240 10.63 -12.12 33.63
N HIS A 241 11.39 -11.18 33.06
CA HIS A 241 11.14 -10.52 31.78
C HIS A 241 11.48 -11.36 30.55
N ASN A 242 11.84 -12.64 30.71
CA ASN A 242 11.97 -13.58 29.59
C ASN A 242 10.62 -14.15 29.14
N SER A 243 9.52 -13.41 29.34
CA SER A 243 8.24 -13.80 28.76
C SER A 243 8.33 -13.67 27.24
N ARG A 244 8.10 -14.80 26.56
CA ARG A 244 7.94 -14.84 25.11
C ARG A 244 6.51 -14.47 24.76
N LEU A 245 6.29 -13.93 23.56
CA LEU A 245 4.95 -13.66 23.09
C LEU A 245 4.18 -14.98 22.99
N LYS A 246 3.00 -15.00 23.62
CA LYS A 246 2.03 -16.09 23.47
C LYS A 246 1.06 -15.70 22.34
N PRO A 247 1.06 -16.42 21.20
CA PRO A 247 0.08 -16.19 20.15
C PRO A 247 -1.35 -16.41 20.68
N TRP A 248 -2.31 -15.68 20.13
CA TRP A 248 -3.70 -15.89 20.46
C TRP A 248 -4.19 -17.21 19.87
N THR A 249 -4.89 -18.00 20.69
CA THR A 249 -5.43 -19.31 20.33
C THR A 249 -6.86 -19.43 20.83
N HIS A 250 -7.77 -19.95 20.01
CA HIS A 250 -9.14 -20.23 20.41
C HIS A 250 -9.65 -21.49 19.70
N PRO A 251 -10.32 -22.43 20.41
CA PRO A 251 -10.68 -23.74 19.85
C PRO A 251 -11.63 -23.67 18.64
N SER A 252 -12.42 -22.61 18.53
CA SER A 252 -13.37 -22.42 17.42
C SER A 252 -12.82 -21.65 16.22
N PHE A 253 -11.58 -21.15 16.25
CA PHE A 253 -11.02 -20.35 15.14
C PHE A 253 -9.78 -21.01 14.58
N PHE A 254 -9.59 -20.88 13.27
CA PHE A 254 -8.43 -21.45 12.63
C PHE A 254 -7.16 -20.69 13.06
N PRO A 255 -6.08 -21.38 13.47
CA PRO A 255 -4.85 -20.72 13.92
C PRO A 255 -4.12 -20.03 12.75
N LEU A 256 -3.22 -19.09 13.08
CA LEU A 256 -2.25 -18.59 12.09
C LEU A 256 -1.36 -19.73 11.58
N PRO A 257 -0.74 -19.61 10.40
CA PRO A 257 0.16 -20.65 9.88
C PRO A 257 1.25 -21.03 10.88
N ASP A 258 1.62 -22.30 10.97
CA ASP A 258 2.59 -22.79 11.97
C ASP A 258 3.94 -22.10 11.88
N SER A 259 4.38 -21.75 10.67
CA SER A 259 5.61 -20.97 10.44
C SER A 259 5.56 -19.58 11.08
N VAL A 260 4.38 -18.97 11.17
CA VAL A 260 4.13 -17.70 11.84
C VAL A 260 4.14 -17.91 13.36
N LEU A 261 3.41 -18.91 13.84
CA LEU A 261 3.32 -19.24 15.27
C LEU A 261 4.68 -19.61 15.87
N GLN A 262 5.47 -20.42 15.17
CA GLN A 262 6.81 -20.82 15.59
C GLN A 262 7.71 -19.60 15.74
N ARG A 263 7.68 -18.66 14.78
CA ARG A 263 8.48 -17.44 14.86
C ARG A 263 8.00 -16.49 15.96
N LEU A 264 6.68 -16.34 16.14
CA LEU A 264 6.11 -15.55 17.24
C LEU A 264 6.58 -16.04 18.61
N SER A 265 6.63 -17.36 18.80
CA SER A 265 7.10 -17.96 20.06
C SER A 265 8.56 -17.63 20.41
N GLY A 266 9.36 -17.19 19.44
CA GLY A 266 10.74 -16.76 19.64
C GLY A 266 10.90 -15.28 20.01
N ILE A 267 9.86 -14.46 19.83
CA ILE A 267 9.90 -13.02 20.08
C ILE A 267 9.74 -12.76 21.58
N LYS A 268 10.60 -11.90 22.14
CA LYS A 268 10.48 -11.46 23.53
C LYS A 268 9.35 -10.44 23.65
N SER A 269 8.48 -10.60 24.64
CA SER A 269 7.35 -9.69 24.86
C SER A 269 7.80 -8.25 25.12
N SER A 270 8.97 -8.06 25.75
CA SER A 270 9.54 -6.73 26.03
C SER A 270 9.97 -5.94 24.78
N GLU A 271 10.11 -6.61 23.63
CA GLU A 271 10.51 -5.98 22.37
C GLU A 271 9.31 -5.45 21.57
N MET A 272 8.10 -5.88 21.92
CA MET A 272 6.85 -5.58 21.20
C MET A 272 5.93 -4.67 22.04
N PRO A 273 4.95 -3.99 21.41
CA PRO A 273 3.90 -3.30 22.15
C PRO A 273 3.20 -4.25 23.13
N ASP A 274 2.77 -3.73 24.28
CA ASP A 274 1.85 -4.49 25.13
C ASP A 274 0.56 -4.79 24.34
N ARG A 275 0.03 -6.00 24.49
CA ARG A 275 -1.15 -6.43 23.74
C ARG A 275 -2.38 -5.62 24.15
N GLY A 276 -2.57 -5.39 25.45
CA GLY A 276 -3.71 -4.62 25.96
C GLY A 276 -3.68 -3.18 25.49
N ASP A 277 -2.49 -2.54 25.51
CA ASP A 277 -2.32 -1.18 24.99
C ASP A 277 -2.65 -1.10 23.49
N PHE A 278 -2.22 -2.09 22.69
CA PHE A 278 -2.57 -2.15 21.28
C PHE A 278 -4.06 -2.38 21.04
N GLU A 279 -4.69 -3.32 21.75
CA GLU A 279 -6.12 -3.61 21.64
C GLU A 279 -6.96 -2.38 22.00
N GLN A 280 -6.60 -1.67 23.08
CA GLN A 280 -7.25 -0.41 23.46
C GLN A 280 -7.12 0.65 22.37
N ALA A 281 -5.91 0.85 21.82
CA ALA A 281 -5.69 1.83 20.76
C ALA A 281 -6.43 1.46 19.46
N LEU A 282 -6.53 0.16 19.16
CA LEU A 282 -7.30 -0.36 18.03
C LEU A 282 -8.80 -0.10 18.23
N ASP A 283 -9.34 -0.38 19.41
CA ASP A 283 -10.74 -0.11 19.73
C ASP A 283 -11.07 1.39 19.68
N GLU A 284 -10.18 2.25 20.19
CA GLU A 284 -10.33 3.70 20.05
C GLU A 284 -10.35 4.12 18.58
N PHE A 285 -9.45 3.60 17.75
CA PHE A 285 -9.41 3.85 16.32
C PHE A 285 -10.73 3.43 15.64
N VAL A 286 -11.20 2.21 15.90
CA VAL A 286 -12.42 1.63 15.33
C VAL A 286 -13.66 2.40 15.77
N SER A 287 -13.71 2.86 17.02
CA SER A 287 -14.82 3.68 17.53
C SER A 287 -14.97 5.02 16.78
N LYS A 288 -13.85 5.60 16.32
CA LYS A 288 -13.81 6.87 15.56
C LYS A 288 -14.17 6.69 14.08
N LEU A 289 -14.23 5.45 13.57
CA LEU A 289 -14.67 5.19 12.20
C LEU A 289 -16.18 5.45 12.05
N GLN A 290 -16.58 5.78 10.82
CA GLN A 290 -17.99 5.81 10.43
C GLN A 290 -18.62 4.44 10.67
N ALA A 291 -19.90 4.41 11.08
CA ALA A 291 -20.59 3.18 11.46
C ALA A 291 -20.47 2.08 10.38
N GLU A 292 -20.59 2.46 9.11
CA GLU A 292 -20.46 1.53 7.97
C GLU A 292 -19.07 0.90 7.83
N LEU A 293 -18.02 1.62 8.19
CA LEU A 293 -16.64 1.13 8.17
C LEU A 293 -16.35 0.30 9.41
N ARG A 294 -16.92 0.67 10.56
CA ARG A 294 -16.73 -0.03 11.83
C ARG A 294 -17.10 -1.52 11.75
N GLU A 295 -18.20 -1.84 11.07
CA GLU A 295 -18.67 -3.23 10.90
C GLU A 295 -17.71 -4.12 10.09
N THR A 296 -16.80 -3.53 9.31
CA THR A 296 -15.97 -4.25 8.33
C THR A 296 -14.46 -4.02 8.51
N ALA A 297 -14.06 -3.12 9.42
CA ALA A 297 -12.66 -2.78 9.66
C ALA A 297 -11.91 -3.91 10.37
N CYS A 298 -12.47 -4.43 11.47
CA CYS A 298 -11.99 -5.60 12.18
C CYS A 298 -13.17 -6.35 12.77
N LEU A 299 -13.18 -7.67 12.63
CA LEU A 299 -14.29 -8.49 13.09
C LEU A 299 -13.95 -9.07 14.46
N ALA A 300 -14.70 -8.64 15.47
CA ALA A 300 -14.70 -9.28 16.78
C ALA A 300 -15.05 -10.78 16.66
N PRO A 301 -14.63 -11.64 17.61
CA PRO A 301 -14.84 -13.09 17.52
C PRO A 301 -16.28 -13.51 17.20
N GLU A 302 -17.28 -12.88 17.82
CA GLU A 302 -18.69 -13.20 17.65
C GLU A 302 -19.20 -12.83 16.25
N ALA A 303 -18.82 -11.65 15.77
CA ALA A 303 -19.17 -11.17 14.43
C ALA A 303 -18.47 -12.02 13.35
N TYR A 304 -17.19 -12.36 13.57
CA TYR A 304 -16.42 -13.22 12.70
C TYR A 304 -17.03 -14.62 12.59
N ALA A 305 -17.34 -15.26 13.73
CA ALA A 305 -17.96 -16.57 13.76
C ALA A 305 -19.35 -16.56 13.11
N THR A 306 -20.14 -15.51 13.34
CA THR A 306 -21.45 -15.35 12.67
C THR A 306 -21.29 -15.28 11.16
N LEU A 307 -20.35 -14.46 10.67
CA LEU A 307 -20.07 -14.34 9.24
C LEU A 307 -19.56 -15.66 8.65
N ALA A 308 -18.56 -16.29 9.27
CA ALA A 308 -18.01 -17.57 8.81
C ALA A 308 -19.11 -18.65 8.69
N ASN A 309 -19.99 -18.76 9.70
CA ASN A 309 -21.13 -19.69 9.68
C ASN A 309 -22.17 -19.35 8.60
N CYS A 310 -22.43 -18.07 8.35
CA CYS A 310 -23.34 -17.66 7.28
C CYS A 310 -22.76 -17.97 5.90
N LEU A 311 -21.44 -17.78 5.72
CA LEU A 311 -20.73 -18.11 4.48
C LEU A 311 -20.68 -19.62 4.24
N SER A 312 -20.42 -20.43 5.27
CA SER A 312 -20.35 -21.90 5.13
C SER A 312 -21.70 -22.51 4.76
N LYS A 313 -22.80 -21.98 5.31
CA LYS A 313 -24.17 -22.43 5.03
C LYS A 313 -24.82 -21.75 3.83
N ASN A 314 -24.11 -20.85 3.16
CA ASN A 314 -24.66 -19.97 2.12
C ASN A 314 -25.95 -19.25 2.55
N ASN A 315 -26.06 -18.90 3.84
CA ASN A 315 -27.22 -18.23 4.41
C ASN A 315 -26.82 -16.85 4.96
N ILE A 316 -26.75 -15.87 4.06
CA ILE A 316 -26.35 -14.50 4.39
C ILE A 316 -27.49 -13.66 4.98
N THR A 317 -28.70 -14.19 5.11
CA THR A 317 -29.89 -13.41 5.53
C THR A 317 -29.77 -12.83 6.95
N ARG A 318 -28.97 -13.46 7.81
CA ARG A 318 -28.71 -13.03 9.19
C ARG A 318 -27.71 -11.88 9.31
N LEU A 319 -27.01 -11.55 8.23
CA LEU A 319 -25.97 -10.53 8.22
C LEU A 319 -26.58 -9.14 7.98
N SER A 320 -25.97 -8.11 8.57
CA SER A 320 -26.35 -6.72 8.28
C SER A 320 -26.26 -6.44 6.77
N PRO A 321 -27.07 -5.50 6.22
CA PRO A 321 -26.97 -5.12 4.82
C PRO A 321 -25.54 -4.72 4.42
N ARG A 322 -24.81 -4.05 5.32
CA ARG A 322 -23.44 -3.62 5.09
C ARG A 322 -22.47 -4.81 4.99
N ILE A 323 -22.52 -5.75 5.94
CA ILE A 323 -21.66 -6.94 5.90
C ILE A 323 -21.98 -7.81 4.68
N ARG A 324 -23.27 -7.94 4.29
CA ARG A 324 -23.65 -8.65 3.06
C ARG A 324 -23.02 -8.04 1.82
N MET A 325 -23.13 -6.72 1.69
CA MET A 325 -22.54 -5.99 0.56
C MET A 325 -21.02 -6.15 0.55
N TRP A 326 -20.36 -5.99 1.70
CA TRP A 326 -18.92 -6.16 1.84
C TRP A 326 -18.48 -7.59 1.47
N ALA A 327 -19.15 -8.61 2.00
CA ALA A 327 -18.86 -10.01 1.70
C ALA A 327 -19.04 -10.33 0.21
N ALA A 328 -20.08 -9.78 -0.44
CA ALA A 328 -20.30 -9.93 -1.87
C ALA A 328 -19.23 -9.21 -2.70
N CYS A 329 -18.87 -7.97 -2.34
CA CYS A 329 -17.84 -7.19 -3.04
C CYS A 329 -16.47 -7.86 -2.99
N HIS A 330 -16.10 -8.45 -1.85
CA HIS A 330 -14.82 -9.12 -1.66
C HIS A 330 -14.86 -10.63 -1.97
N ARG A 331 -16.02 -11.17 -2.39
CA ARG A 331 -16.24 -12.60 -2.66
C ARG A 331 -15.72 -13.49 -1.53
N LEU A 332 -16.16 -13.21 -0.31
CA LEU A 332 -15.70 -13.94 0.86
C LEU A 332 -16.24 -15.36 0.87
N PHE A 333 -15.42 -16.30 1.34
CA PHE A 333 -15.78 -17.70 1.52
C PHE A 333 -15.44 -18.20 2.92
N SER A 334 -16.11 -19.26 3.36
CA SER A 334 -15.63 -20.07 4.48
C SER A 334 -14.43 -20.91 4.03
N GLY A 335 -13.31 -20.76 4.72
CA GLY A 335 -12.06 -21.47 4.45
C GLY A 335 -11.92 -22.81 5.17
N SER A 336 -12.83 -23.14 6.08
CA SER A 336 -12.88 -24.40 6.85
C SER A 336 -14.35 -24.77 7.11
N ASP A 337 -14.66 -26.07 7.17
CA ASP A 337 -15.95 -26.59 7.63
C ASP A 337 -15.93 -26.90 9.14
N LYS A 338 -14.74 -27.01 9.74
CA LYS A 338 -14.55 -27.39 11.15
C LYS A 338 -14.35 -26.20 12.08
N LEU A 339 -13.59 -25.21 11.63
CA LEU A 339 -13.23 -24.02 12.39
C LEU A 339 -13.71 -22.76 11.67
N ASN A 340 -13.91 -21.68 12.40
CA ASN A 340 -14.21 -20.40 11.79
C ASN A 340 -12.95 -19.86 11.09
N LEU A 341 -13.00 -19.80 9.75
CA LEU A 341 -11.99 -19.18 8.90
C LEU A 341 -12.69 -18.49 7.73
N ILE A 342 -12.40 -17.21 7.54
CA ILE A 342 -12.87 -16.42 6.40
C ILE A 342 -11.69 -16.16 5.47
N VAL A 343 -11.89 -16.41 4.20
CA VAL A 343 -10.90 -16.15 3.15
C VAL A 343 -11.49 -15.30 2.03
N ALA A 344 -10.62 -14.52 1.38
CA ALA A 344 -10.93 -13.74 0.19
C ALA A 344 -10.04 -14.21 -0.98
N PRO A 345 -10.56 -14.34 -2.20
CA PRO A 345 -9.73 -14.64 -3.37
C PRO A 345 -8.80 -13.46 -3.66
N ARG A 346 -7.56 -13.76 -4.07
CA ARG A 346 -6.60 -12.74 -4.50
C ARG A 346 -6.96 -12.16 -5.86
N ASP A 347 -6.41 -10.98 -6.16
CA ASP A 347 -6.66 -10.28 -7.44
C ASP A 347 -6.45 -11.16 -8.68
N SER A 348 -5.41 -12.02 -8.67
CA SER A 348 -5.11 -12.94 -9.77
C SER A 348 -6.20 -14.00 -9.98
N PHE A 349 -6.89 -14.39 -8.91
CA PHE A 349 -7.95 -15.40 -8.91
C PHE A 349 -9.36 -14.79 -8.91
N PHE A 350 -9.47 -13.49 -8.62
CA PHE A 350 -10.71 -12.74 -8.61
C PHE A 350 -11.37 -12.71 -10.00
N GLN A 351 -10.59 -12.85 -11.07
CA GLN A 351 -11.09 -12.87 -12.44
C GLN A 351 -11.56 -14.26 -12.92
N SER A 352 -11.24 -15.32 -12.17
CA SER A 352 -11.68 -16.68 -12.49
C SER A 352 -13.20 -16.80 -12.48
N SER A 353 -13.71 -17.81 -13.19
CA SER A 353 -15.15 -18.08 -13.23
C SER A 353 -15.67 -18.46 -11.84
N PRO A 354 -16.96 -18.19 -11.53
CA PRO A 354 -17.53 -18.59 -10.24
C PRO A 354 -17.39 -20.10 -9.96
N ASP A 355 -17.55 -20.94 -10.98
CA ASP A 355 -17.42 -22.41 -10.84
C ASP A 355 -15.98 -22.83 -10.52
N GLU A 356 -15.00 -22.19 -11.16
CA GLU A 356 -13.59 -22.43 -10.85
C GLU A 356 -13.26 -21.98 -9.42
N GLN A 357 -13.77 -20.82 -8.99
CA GLN A 357 -13.63 -20.34 -7.62
C GLN A 357 -14.22 -21.32 -6.60
N LEU A 358 -15.41 -21.86 -6.88
CA LEU A 358 -16.07 -22.85 -6.02
C LEU A 358 -15.31 -24.18 -5.95
N ARG A 359 -14.73 -24.63 -7.07
CA ARG A 359 -13.89 -25.84 -7.07
C ARG A 359 -12.63 -25.65 -6.23
N VAL A 360 -11.93 -24.54 -6.44
CA VAL A 360 -10.65 -24.23 -5.79
C VAL A 360 -10.85 -23.97 -4.29
N ILE A 361 -11.94 -23.30 -3.87
CA ILE A 361 -12.23 -23.13 -2.44
C ILE A 361 -12.57 -24.47 -1.77
N ALA A 362 -13.26 -25.39 -2.46
CA ALA A 362 -13.56 -26.71 -1.91
C ALA A 362 -12.28 -27.53 -1.68
N GLU A 363 -11.33 -27.49 -2.63
CA GLU A 363 -10.01 -28.11 -2.49
C GLU A 363 -9.19 -27.50 -1.36
N TYR A 364 -9.10 -26.15 -1.33
CA TYR A 364 -8.41 -25.42 -0.26
C TYR A 364 -8.97 -25.79 1.13
N ARG A 365 -10.30 -25.82 1.25
CA ARG A 365 -11.00 -26.17 2.49
C ARG A 365 -10.70 -27.61 2.92
N GLY A 366 -10.84 -28.56 2.01
CA GLY A 366 -10.55 -29.97 2.27
C GLY A 366 -9.11 -30.21 2.71
N SER A 367 -8.15 -29.52 2.09
CA SER A 367 -6.74 -29.60 2.46
C SER A 367 -6.48 -29.07 3.88
N LEU A 368 -7.10 -27.94 4.27
CA LEU A 368 -6.93 -27.39 5.61
C LEU A 368 -7.58 -28.26 6.68
N ASP A 369 -8.80 -28.72 6.44
CA ASP A 369 -9.54 -29.54 7.40
C ASP A 369 -8.90 -30.93 7.57
N HIS A 370 -8.28 -31.48 6.53
CA HIS A 370 -7.48 -32.71 6.63
C HIS A 370 -6.20 -32.50 7.45
N ALA A 371 -5.53 -31.36 7.30
CA ALA A 371 -4.34 -31.04 8.10
C ALA A 371 -4.65 -30.94 9.62
N LEU A 372 -5.88 -30.52 9.97
CA LEU A 372 -6.34 -30.49 11.36
C LEU A 372 -6.53 -31.88 11.97
N ASP A 373 -6.96 -32.87 11.20
CA ASP A 373 -7.18 -34.25 11.70
C ASP A 373 -5.86 -35.01 11.87
N HIS A 374 -4.85 -34.63 11.10
CA HIS A 374 -3.58 -35.34 11.03
C HIS A 374 -2.38 -34.41 11.27
N PRO A 375 -2.25 -33.77 12.44
CA PRO A 375 -1.18 -32.82 12.73
C PRO A 375 0.22 -33.46 12.71
N LEU A 376 0.31 -34.78 12.96
CA LEU A 376 1.56 -35.54 12.94
C LEU A 376 1.89 -36.14 11.57
N ALA A 377 0.94 -36.14 10.63
CA ALA A 377 1.27 -36.37 9.23
C ALA A 377 1.98 -35.11 8.76
N SER A 378 3.27 -35.01 9.09
CA SER A 378 4.18 -34.08 8.42
C SER A 378 3.87 -34.17 6.92
N PRO A 379 3.91 -33.06 6.18
CA PRO A 379 3.90 -33.06 4.72
C PRO A 379 5.16 -33.78 4.23
N SER A 380 5.18 -35.09 4.46
CA SER A 380 6.29 -35.99 4.27
C SER A 380 6.28 -36.29 2.80
N GLN A 381 7.18 -35.63 2.10
CA GLN A 381 7.67 -36.07 0.81
C GLN A 381 6.59 -36.25 -0.26
N LYS A 382 5.81 -35.18 -0.54
CA LYS A 382 5.45 -34.99 -1.95
C LYS A 382 6.79 -34.72 -2.65
N SER A 383 7.24 -35.72 -3.39
CA SER A 383 8.51 -35.82 -4.11
C SER A 383 9.12 -34.47 -4.51
N ASP A 384 10.41 -34.28 -4.20
CA ASP A 384 11.28 -33.14 -4.52
C ASP A 384 11.36 -32.73 -6.02
N LYS A 385 10.52 -33.30 -6.89
CA LYS A 385 10.46 -32.99 -8.32
C LYS A 385 9.37 -32.00 -8.72
N ASP A 386 8.46 -31.64 -7.82
CA ASP A 386 7.53 -30.51 -7.98
C ASP A 386 7.82 -29.39 -6.95
N ASP A 387 9.12 -29.18 -6.69
CA ASP A 387 9.67 -28.21 -5.72
C ASP A 387 9.63 -26.76 -6.25
N MET A 388 8.46 -26.34 -6.74
CA MET A 388 8.10 -24.94 -6.96
C MET A 388 6.68 -24.69 -6.44
N GLY A 389 6.47 -25.07 -5.18
CA GLY A 389 5.58 -24.37 -4.26
C GLY A 389 4.15 -24.89 -4.20
N GLY A 390 3.65 -25.08 -2.97
CA GLY A 390 2.23 -25.22 -2.67
C GLY A 390 1.44 -24.00 -3.15
N THR A 391 1.09 -24.01 -4.43
CA THR A 391 0.37 -22.96 -5.18
C THR A 391 -1.03 -22.73 -4.65
N ASP A 392 -1.66 -23.74 -4.06
CA ASP A 392 -3.09 -23.67 -3.75
C ASP A 392 -3.37 -22.78 -2.53
N ALA A 393 -2.43 -22.72 -1.58
CA ALA A 393 -2.52 -21.79 -0.45
C ALA A 393 -2.22 -20.32 -0.84
N GLN A 394 -1.77 -20.07 -2.07
CA GLN A 394 -1.47 -18.71 -2.55
C GLN A 394 -2.63 -18.05 -3.27
N GLN A 395 -3.74 -18.75 -3.51
CA GLN A 395 -4.90 -18.22 -4.24
C GLN A 395 -5.84 -17.39 -3.35
N PHE A 396 -5.77 -17.58 -2.03
CA PHE A 396 -6.61 -16.91 -1.06
C PHE A 396 -5.81 -16.13 -0.03
N GLU A 397 -6.39 -15.03 0.42
CA GLU A 397 -5.94 -14.26 1.58
C GLU A 397 -6.85 -14.54 2.77
N ARG A 398 -6.26 -14.81 3.94
CA ARG A 398 -6.98 -15.01 5.19
C ARG A 398 -7.38 -13.66 5.78
N ILE A 399 -8.62 -13.56 6.24
CA ILE A 399 -9.07 -12.44 7.07
C ILE A 399 -8.86 -12.85 8.53
N PRO A 400 -7.99 -12.17 9.29
CA PRO A 400 -7.77 -12.49 10.70
C PRO A 400 -8.97 -12.05 11.54
N VAL A 401 -9.28 -12.82 12.59
CA VAL A 401 -10.17 -12.34 13.66
C VAL A 401 -9.45 -11.25 14.46
N GLN A 402 -10.18 -10.28 15.02
CA GLN A 402 -9.60 -9.07 15.62
C GLN A 402 -8.39 -9.34 16.57
N PRO A 403 -8.44 -10.30 17.52
CA PRO A 403 -7.28 -10.60 18.38
C PRO A 403 -6.03 -11.12 17.65
N GLN A 404 -6.20 -11.77 16.48
CA GLN A 404 -5.07 -12.23 15.65
C GLN A 404 -4.36 -11.08 14.94
N ILE A 405 -4.97 -9.88 14.84
CA ILE A 405 -4.33 -8.73 14.20
C ILE A 405 -3.02 -8.37 14.91
N TYR A 406 -3.01 -8.41 16.25
CA TYR A 406 -1.79 -8.20 17.04
C TYR A 406 -0.69 -9.20 16.65
N ASP A 407 -1.02 -10.49 16.56
CA ASP A 407 -0.05 -11.55 16.23
C ASP A 407 0.51 -11.38 14.81
N CYS A 408 -0.34 -11.01 13.86
CA CYS A 408 0.08 -10.73 12.49
C CYS A 408 1.06 -9.55 12.44
N LEU A 409 0.75 -8.47 13.15
CA LEU A 409 1.57 -7.27 13.21
C LEU A 409 2.88 -7.51 13.98
N ALA A 410 2.85 -8.22 15.11
CA ALA A 410 4.04 -8.61 15.87
C ALA A 410 4.99 -9.47 15.03
N TYR A 411 4.45 -10.45 14.28
CA TYR A 411 5.25 -11.23 13.34
C TYR A 411 5.85 -10.33 12.26
N ALA A 412 5.06 -9.46 11.63
CA ALA A 412 5.53 -8.62 10.53
C ALA A 412 6.54 -7.55 10.99
N HIS A 413 6.40 -7.09 12.23
CA HIS A 413 7.24 -6.07 12.85
C HIS A 413 8.43 -6.64 13.65
N ARG A 414 8.63 -7.96 13.68
CA ARG A 414 9.73 -8.64 14.42
C ARG A 414 11.15 -8.07 14.21
N GLY A 415 11.38 -7.40 13.08
CA GLY A 415 12.64 -6.73 12.76
C GLY A 415 12.65 -5.22 12.99
N HIS A 416 11.70 -4.67 13.75
CA HIS A 416 11.47 -3.23 13.97
C HIS A 416 11.38 -2.42 12.67
N ALA A 417 10.76 -3.02 11.66
CA ALA A 417 10.65 -2.42 10.34
C ALA A 417 9.57 -1.32 10.32
N SER A 418 9.68 -0.37 9.39
CA SER A 418 8.67 0.67 9.21
C SER A 418 7.30 0.10 8.82
N SER A 419 6.23 0.88 9.00
CA SER A 419 4.87 0.47 8.64
C SER A 419 4.75 0.04 7.16
N VAL A 420 5.55 0.61 6.24
CA VAL A 420 5.61 0.14 4.83
C VAL A 420 6.09 -1.30 4.75
N ALA A 421 7.20 -1.61 5.41
CA ALA A 421 7.76 -2.95 5.40
C ALA A 421 6.84 -3.95 6.11
N VAL A 422 6.18 -3.54 7.20
CA VAL A 422 5.15 -4.33 7.89
C VAL A 422 4.02 -4.67 6.92
N MET A 423 3.46 -3.69 6.21
CA MET A 423 2.38 -3.93 5.24
C MET A 423 2.79 -4.86 4.09
N MET A 424 4.03 -4.74 3.60
CA MET A 424 4.56 -5.67 2.59
C MET A 424 4.68 -7.09 3.13
N GLU A 425 5.09 -7.26 4.39
CA GLU A 425 5.19 -8.56 5.03
C GLU A 425 3.82 -9.18 5.29
N ILE A 426 2.83 -8.41 5.74
CA ILE A 426 1.42 -8.85 5.88
C ILE A 426 0.89 -9.40 4.55
N ARG A 427 1.17 -8.72 3.43
CA ARG A 427 0.79 -9.20 2.10
C ARG A 427 1.49 -10.51 1.71
N ARG A 428 2.76 -10.68 2.09
CA ARG A 428 3.50 -11.95 1.87
C ARG A 428 2.95 -13.11 2.68
N MET A 429 2.36 -12.84 3.84
CA MET A 429 1.69 -13.85 4.67
C MET A 429 0.31 -14.26 4.13
N ASN A 430 -0.15 -13.68 3.02
CA ASN A 430 -1.51 -13.82 2.49
C ASN A 430 -2.57 -13.47 3.55
N ILE A 431 -2.37 -12.35 4.25
CA ILE A 431 -3.32 -11.81 5.22
C ILE A 431 -3.91 -10.51 4.64
N SER A 432 -5.23 -10.40 4.67
CA SER A 432 -5.97 -9.21 4.25
C SER A 432 -6.57 -8.49 5.45
N SER A 433 -7.37 -7.44 5.18
CA SER A 433 -8.08 -6.57 6.14
C SER A 433 -7.24 -5.77 7.15
N ILE A 434 -5.96 -6.10 7.36
CA ILE A 434 -5.05 -5.24 8.14
C ILE A 434 -4.76 -4.00 7.32
N THR A 435 -5.07 -2.83 7.87
CA THR A 435 -4.94 -1.55 7.19
C THR A 435 -3.67 -0.81 7.60
N TRP A 436 -3.25 0.17 6.80
CA TRP A 436 -2.11 1.03 7.12
C TRP A 436 -2.22 1.70 8.51
N PRO A 437 -3.37 2.30 8.90
CA PRO A 437 -3.52 2.86 10.25
C PRO A 437 -3.28 1.86 11.38
N MET A 438 -3.68 0.59 11.23
CA MET A 438 -3.44 -0.45 12.24
C MET A 438 -1.95 -0.74 12.41
N ALA A 439 -1.20 -0.78 11.29
CA ALA A 439 0.24 -0.93 11.32
C ALA A 439 0.94 0.28 11.97
N GLU A 440 0.49 1.51 11.68
CA GLU A 440 1.01 2.73 12.31
C GLU A 440 0.76 2.77 13.82
N ILE A 441 -0.44 2.38 14.27
CA ILE A 441 -0.76 2.26 15.71
C ILE A 441 0.24 1.29 16.37
N PHE A 442 0.42 0.10 15.79
CA PHE A 442 1.32 -0.91 16.33
C PHE A 442 2.78 -0.43 16.38
N VAL A 443 3.29 0.14 15.28
CA VAL A 443 4.67 0.65 15.20
C VAL A 443 4.89 1.82 16.16
N GLY A 444 3.90 2.70 16.30
CA GLY A 444 3.93 3.84 17.23
C GLY A 444 3.96 3.42 18.70
N LEU A 445 3.31 2.30 19.05
CA LEU A 445 3.34 1.72 20.39
C LEU A 445 4.60 0.86 20.64
N CYS A 446 5.41 0.56 19.64
CA CYS A 446 6.60 -0.28 19.83
C CYS A 446 7.65 0.45 20.68
N PRO A 447 8.07 -0.11 21.82
CA PRO A 447 9.00 0.56 22.74
C PRO A 447 10.37 0.84 22.09
N LEU A 448 10.85 -0.08 21.25
CA LEU A 448 12.16 0.05 20.60
C LEU A 448 12.17 1.08 19.46
N CYS A 449 11.09 1.15 18.68
CA CYS A 449 10.94 2.15 17.63
C CYS A 449 10.76 3.55 18.21
N ASN A 450 9.98 3.70 19.28
CA ASN A 450 9.72 4.99 19.91
C ASN A 450 10.98 5.58 20.56
N MET A 451 11.80 4.75 21.23
CA MET A 451 13.10 5.19 21.77
C MET A 451 14.07 5.66 20.67
N SER A 452 14.07 4.98 19.52
CA SER A 452 14.94 5.33 18.39
C SER A 452 14.55 6.68 17.77
N PHE A 453 13.25 6.97 17.72
CA PHE A 453 12.74 8.26 17.27
C PHE A 453 13.16 9.41 18.20
N ILE A 454 13.03 9.23 19.51
CA ILE A 454 13.44 10.24 20.50
C ILE A 454 14.94 10.52 20.44
N LYS A 455 15.78 9.47 20.33
CA LYS A 455 17.25 9.62 20.17
C LYS A 455 17.62 10.37 18.89
N GLY A 456 16.90 10.14 17.80
CA GLY A 456 17.10 10.84 16.53
C GLY A 456 16.79 12.35 16.61
N LEU A 457 15.83 12.75 17.46
CA LEU A 457 15.51 14.16 17.70
C LEU A 457 16.54 14.85 18.60
N ALA A 458 16.99 14.17 19.65
CA ALA A 458 17.99 14.72 20.58
C ALA A 458 19.33 15.02 19.89
N THR A 459 19.79 14.14 19.00
CA THR A 459 21.06 14.31 18.27
C THR A 459 21.03 15.47 17.27
N LYS A 460 19.91 15.70 16.58
CA LYS A 460 19.76 16.84 15.66
C LYS A 460 19.68 18.18 16.36
N GLY A 461 19.09 18.25 17.56
CA GLY A 461 19.07 19.47 18.38
C GLY A 461 20.45 19.89 18.87
N SER A 462 21.33 18.93 19.18
CA SER A 462 22.69 19.23 19.64
C SER A 462 23.61 19.72 18.51
N ALA A 463 23.47 19.18 17.29
CA ALA A 463 24.25 19.63 16.13
C ALA A 463 23.88 21.06 15.67
N ALA A 464 22.62 21.47 15.82
CA ALA A 464 22.19 22.83 15.48
C ALA A 464 22.75 23.89 16.43
N ASN A 465 23.05 23.52 17.68
CA ASN A 465 23.52 24.48 18.70
C ASN A 465 25.05 24.68 18.70
N MET A 466 25.82 23.77 18.09
CA MET A 466 27.27 23.97 17.90
C MET A 466 27.64 24.83 16.68
N GLY A 467 26.69 25.07 15.75
CA GLY A 467 26.90 25.94 14.59
C GLY A 467 26.72 27.44 14.87
N ALA A 468 26.20 27.81 16.03
CA ALA A 468 25.91 29.21 16.39
C ALA A 468 27.02 29.87 17.25
N ALA A 469 28.02 29.12 17.71
CA ALA A 469 29.13 29.62 18.54
C ALA A 469 30.43 29.89 17.75
N SER A 470 30.36 30.01 16.42
CA SER A 470 31.53 30.31 15.56
C SER A 470 31.26 31.39 14.52
N ARG A 471 30.49 32.43 14.87
CA ARG A 471 30.42 33.68 14.10
C ARG A 471 30.53 34.89 14.99
#